data_AF-A0A7S4RWP1-F1
#
_entry.id   AF-A0A7S4RWP1-F1
#
_cell.length_a   1.000
_cell.length_b   1.000
_cell.length_c   1.000
_cell.angle_alpha   90.00
_cell.angle_beta   90.00
_cell.angle_gamma   90.00
#
_symmetry.space_group_name_H-M   'P 1'
#
loop_
_entity.id
_entity.type
_entity.pdbx_description
1 polymer ?
#
loop_
_entity_poly.entity_id
_entity_poly.type
_entity_poly.pdbx_seq_one_letter_code
_entity_poly.pdbx_strand_id
1 'polypeptide(L)'
;LRPHFGFFPILAWGAFPAMSGRRGAGGWLLDLARKGLQDDEAEAACNRELARRKERAGRPVPLEYQEVDLSENRIGWKPVQRVVELCLSCQDLRVVKLSRNELCDRAAPMLAHLLGQCKDLEQLHLSHNRLTDDGVAAIVRAAQDARTTLVDTGMRLPLWVRMEFNFVRRPAALLQEFSLRPRTQGADGKPVCGACEALDTQKCGPRNCRLHALVHLPYFSRQQQPPPASAAGSIANGTAQAAPPRSDAPAAGGVRLTPRKALA
;
A
#
# COMPACT_ATOMS: atom_id res chain seq x y z
N LEU A 1 21.65 -4.09 -21.18
CA LEU A 1 22.17 -3.55 -19.90
C LEU A 1 21.00 -3.39 -18.93
N ARG A 2 20.82 -4.34 -17.99
CA ARG A 2 19.76 -4.29 -16.97
C ARG A 2 20.17 -3.26 -15.91
N PRO A 3 19.29 -2.36 -15.44
CA PRO A 3 19.64 -1.46 -14.35
C PRO A 3 19.70 -2.26 -13.05
N HIS A 4 20.88 -2.26 -12.43
CA HIS A 4 21.10 -2.77 -11.08
C HIS A 4 20.23 -1.99 -10.09
N PHE A 5 19.24 -2.65 -9.50
CA PHE A 5 18.64 -2.18 -8.25
C PHE A 5 19.71 -2.29 -7.17
N GLY A 6 20.27 -1.15 -6.76
CA GLY A 6 21.25 -1.08 -5.68
C GLY A 6 20.65 -1.62 -4.39
N PHE A 7 21.19 -2.74 -3.93
CA PHE A 7 21.04 -3.23 -2.56
C PHE A 7 21.66 -2.18 -1.63
N PHE A 8 20.84 -1.36 -0.97
CA PHE A 8 21.29 -0.56 0.16
C PHE A 8 21.10 -1.37 1.45
N PRO A 9 22.15 -1.50 2.29
CA PRO A 9 22.10 -2.30 3.49
C PRO A 9 21.17 -1.69 4.54
N ILE A 10 20.55 -2.60 5.28
CA ILE A 10 19.62 -2.37 6.38
C ILE A 10 20.37 -1.64 7.51
N LEU A 11 20.22 -0.32 7.62
CA LEU A 11 20.43 0.33 8.91
C LEU A 11 19.22 0.01 9.77
N ALA A 12 19.44 -0.67 10.90
CA ALA A 12 18.44 -1.06 11.88
C ALA A 12 17.43 0.07 12.14
N TRP A 13 16.20 -0.14 11.68
CA TRP A 13 15.08 0.78 11.89
C TRP A 13 14.54 0.52 13.30
N GLY A 14 14.44 1.58 14.10
CA GLY A 14 14.04 1.53 15.50
C GLY A 14 12.86 0.59 15.76
N ALA A 15 13.11 -0.41 16.61
CA ALA A 15 12.12 -1.33 17.10
C ALA A 15 10.96 -0.55 17.72
N PHE A 16 9.75 -0.73 17.19
CA PHE A 16 8.55 -0.47 17.97
C PHE A 16 8.54 -1.46 19.15
N PRO A 17 8.02 -1.07 20.34
CA PRO A 17 7.78 -2.03 21.40
C PRO A 17 6.83 -3.10 20.85
N ALA A 18 7.30 -4.34 20.80
CA ALA A 18 6.44 -5.48 20.52
C ALA A 18 5.35 -5.50 21.61
N MET A 19 4.10 -5.17 21.23
CA MET A 19 2.94 -5.42 22.08
C MET A 19 2.79 -6.94 22.11
N SER A 20 3.25 -7.54 23.20
CA SER A 20 3.28 -8.97 23.43
C SER A 20 1.86 -9.57 23.44
N GLY A 21 1.52 -10.35 22.42
CA GLY A 21 0.45 -11.34 22.48
C GLY A 21 1.04 -12.75 22.45
N ARG A 22 0.89 -13.53 23.53
CA ARG A 22 1.29 -14.95 23.53
C ARG A 22 0.28 -15.81 22.76
N ARG A 23 0.86 -16.84 22.12
CA ARG A 23 0.36 -17.88 21.20
C ARG A 23 -1.00 -18.53 21.50
N GLY A 24 -1.76 -18.74 20.42
CA GLY A 24 -2.73 -19.81 20.17
C GLY A 24 -2.66 -20.19 18.68
N ALA A 25 -2.94 -21.45 18.32
CA ALA A 25 -2.45 -22.20 17.15
C ALA A 25 -2.87 -21.77 15.72
N GLY A 26 -3.32 -20.54 15.51
CA GLY A 26 -3.47 -19.90 14.20
C GLY A 26 -3.22 -18.42 14.44
N GLY A 27 -2.10 -17.89 13.96
CA GLY A 27 -1.67 -16.55 14.35
C GLY A 27 -2.73 -15.51 13.99
N TRP A 28 -2.96 -14.54 14.88
CA TRP A 28 -3.70 -13.30 14.60
C TRP A 28 -3.09 -12.47 13.45
N LEU A 29 -2.10 -13.02 12.74
CA LEU A 29 -1.37 -12.44 11.62
C LEU A 29 -1.64 -13.27 10.37
N LEU A 30 -2.18 -12.62 9.34
CA LEU A 30 -2.14 -13.12 7.98
C LEU A 30 -0.85 -12.64 7.31
N ASP A 31 0.15 -13.51 7.24
CA ASP A 31 1.44 -13.22 6.60
C ASP A 31 1.42 -13.62 5.12
N LEU A 32 1.36 -12.60 4.26
CA LEU A 32 1.51 -12.69 2.80
C LEU A 32 2.74 -11.88 2.33
N ALA A 33 3.64 -11.49 3.24
CA ALA A 33 4.78 -10.65 2.92
C ALA A 33 5.89 -11.41 2.19
N ARG A 34 6.67 -10.71 1.36
CA ARG A 34 7.87 -11.25 0.67
C ARG A 34 7.61 -12.51 -0.16
N LYS A 35 6.40 -12.69 -0.67
CA LYS A 35 6.01 -13.85 -1.49
C LYS A 35 6.19 -13.59 -2.99
N GLY A 36 6.57 -12.37 -3.37
CA GLY A 36 6.72 -11.98 -4.77
C GLY A 36 5.39 -11.86 -5.51
N LEU A 37 4.29 -11.66 -4.77
CA LEU A 37 2.94 -11.67 -5.32
C LEU A 37 2.75 -10.52 -6.31
N GLN A 38 2.15 -10.85 -7.45
CA GLN A 38 1.56 -9.90 -8.39
C GLN A 38 0.07 -9.70 -8.08
N ASP A 39 -0.58 -8.79 -8.80
CA ASP A 39 -1.98 -8.40 -8.58
C ASP A 39 -2.93 -9.61 -8.49
N ASP A 40 -2.93 -10.47 -9.49
CA ASP A 40 -3.83 -11.63 -9.56
C ASP A 40 -3.56 -12.65 -8.44
N GLU A 41 -2.30 -12.82 -8.05
CA GLU A 41 -1.89 -13.76 -7.02
C GLU A 41 -2.27 -13.27 -5.62
N ALA A 42 -2.13 -11.96 -5.39
CA ALA A 42 -2.56 -11.31 -4.16
C ALA A 42 -4.08 -11.33 -4.02
N GLU A 43 -4.80 -11.07 -5.10
CA GLU A 43 -6.26 -11.19 -5.13
C GLU A 43 -6.69 -12.63 -4.85
N ALA A 44 -6.09 -13.62 -5.54
CA ALA A 44 -6.38 -15.03 -5.30
C ALA A 44 -6.04 -15.47 -3.87
N ALA A 45 -4.97 -14.95 -3.26
CA ALA A 45 -4.64 -15.21 -1.87
C ALA A 45 -5.73 -14.70 -0.91
N CYS A 46 -6.19 -13.46 -1.11
CA CYS A 46 -7.29 -12.91 -0.32
C CYS A 46 -8.58 -13.71 -0.51
N ASN A 47 -8.87 -14.16 -1.73
CA ASN A 47 -10.05 -14.98 -2.03
C ASN A 47 -10.03 -16.30 -1.30
N ARG A 48 -8.86 -16.95 -1.23
CA ARG A 48 -8.70 -18.20 -0.47
C ARG A 48 -8.95 -17.99 1.02
N GLU A 49 -8.48 -16.90 1.60
CA GLU A 49 -8.72 -16.59 3.01
C GLU A 49 -10.18 -16.26 3.30
N LEU A 50 -10.84 -15.49 2.43
CA LEU A 50 -12.27 -15.21 2.53
C LEU A 50 -13.12 -16.48 2.40
N ALA A 51 -12.76 -17.39 1.49
CA ALA A 51 -13.45 -18.65 1.27
C ALA A 51 -13.27 -19.65 2.43
N ARG A 52 -12.26 -19.48 3.29
CA ARG A 52 -12.05 -20.31 4.49
C ARG A 52 -12.99 -19.96 5.64
N ARG A 53 -13.71 -18.84 5.55
CA ARG A 53 -14.66 -18.41 6.59
C ARG A 53 -15.75 -19.45 6.74
N LYS A 54 -15.87 -20.00 7.95
CA LYS A 54 -16.97 -20.89 8.31
C LYS A 54 -18.27 -20.10 8.35
N GLU A 55 -19.38 -20.77 8.07
CA GLU A 55 -20.71 -20.20 8.28
C GLU A 55 -21.30 -20.68 9.61
N ARG A 56 -21.96 -19.77 10.31
CA ARG A 56 -22.74 -20.08 11.51
C ARG A 56 -24.09 -19.37 11.42
N ALA A 57 -25.17 -20.15 11.47
CA ALA A 57 -26.54 -19.64 11.29
C ALA A 57 -26.72 -18.81 10.00
N GLY A 58 -26.15 -19.29 8.88
CA GLY A 58 -26.25 -18.63 7.57
C GLY A 58 -25.48 -17.31 7.45
N ARG A 59 -24.58 -17.00 8.39
CA ARG A 59 -23.70 -15.83 8.33
C ARG A 59 -22.23 -16.26 8.40
N PRO A 60 -21.34 -15.65 7.60
CA PRO A 60 -19.93 -15.98 7.64
C PRO A 60 -19.31 -15.46 8.94
N VAL A 61 -18.69 -16.35 9.71
CA VAL A 61 -17.94 -16.01 10.93
C VAL A 61 -16.81 -15.05 10.55
N PRO A 62 -16.59 -13.95 11.30
CA PRO A 62 -15.48 -13.04 11.06
C PRO A 62 -14.11 -13.75 11.12
N LEU A 63 -13.14 -13.21 10.41
CA LEU A 63 -11.75 -13.62 10.52
C LEU A 63 -11.15 -13.09 11.82
N GLU A 64 -10.24 -13.88 12.41
CA GLU A 64 -9.56 -13.57 13.68
C GLU A 64 -8.21 -12.85 13.45
N TYR A 65 -7.96 -12.27 12.26
CA TYR A 65 -6.71 -11.55 12.01
C TYR A 65 -6.74 -10.16 12.65
N GLN A 66 -5.75 -9.87 13.50
CA GLN A 66 -5.43 -8.52 14.01
C GLN A 66 -4.39 -7.82 13.13
N GLU A 67 -3.57 -8.58 12.40
CA GLU A 67 -2.56 -8.06 11.49
C GLU A 67 -2.68 -8.72 10.12
N VAL A 68 -2.64 -7.90 9.07
CA VAL A 68 -2.60 -8.35 7.67
C VAL A 68 -1.37 -7.75 7.02
N ASP A 69 -0.43 -8.60 6.61
CA ASP A 69 0.85 -8.18 6.04
C ASP A 69 0.99 -8.66 4.58
N LEU A 70 0.94 -7.72 3.64
CA LEU A 70 1.22 -7.92 2.21
C LEU A 70 2.47 -7.13 1.78
N SER A 71 3.34 -6.75 2.71
CA SER A 71 4.53 -5.97 2.41
C SER A 71 5.54 -6.72 1.53
N GLU A 72 6.39 -5.97 0.83
CA GLU A 72 7.49 -6.53 0.02
C GLU A 72 7.00 -7.47 -1.10
N ASN A 73 5.98 -7.05 -1.82
CA ASN A 73 5.45 -7.73 -3.01
C ASN A 73 5.50 -6.78 -4.23
N ARG A 74 4.86 -7.17 -5.34
CA ARG A 74 4.76 -6.37 -6.57
C ARG A 74 3.32 -6.02 -6.87
N ILE A 75 2.60 -5.61 -5.83
CA ILE A 75 1.17 -5.34 -5.89
C ILE A 75 0.93 -3.88 -6.28
N GLY A 76 0.15 -3.66 -7.33
CA GLY A 76 -0.41 -2.37 -7.73
C GLY A 76 -1.75 -2.08 -7.04
N TRP A 77 -2.53 -1.15 -7.60
CA TRP A 77 -3.79 -0.72 -7.00
C TRP A 77 -4.96 -1.70 -7.17
N LYS A 78 -4.88 -2.64 -8.13
CA LYS A 78 -6.02 -3.51 -8.51
C LYS A 78 -6.49 -4.43 -7.37
N PRO A 79 -5.62 -5.23 -6.71
CA PRO A 79 -6.07 -6.14 -5.66
C PRO A 79 -6.39 -5.42 -4.34
N VAL A 80 -6.11 -4.11 -4.21
CA VAL A 80 -6.34 -3.36 -2.97
C VAL A 80 -7.80 -3.43 -2.54
N GLN A 81 -8.75 -3.41 -3.49
CA GLN A 81 -10.16 -3.56 -3.14
C GLN A 81 -10.42 -4.88 -2.41
N ARG A 82 -9.89 -6.00 -2.93
CA ARG A 82 -10.05 -7.31 -2.30
C ARG A 82 -9.30 -7.42 -0.97
N VAL A 83 -8.13 -6.78 -0.85
CA VAL A 83 -7.41 -6.67 0.43
C VAL A 83 -8.27 -5.93 1.46
N VAL A 84 -8.95 -4.84 1.07
CA VAL A 84 -9.87 -4.10 1.94
C VAL A 84 -11.05 -4.98 2.35
N GLU A 85 -11.68 -5.70 1.42
CA GLU A 85 -12.77 -6.65 1.74
C GLU A 85 -12.35 -7.73 2.75
N LEU A 86 -11.12 -8.25 2.62
CA LEU A 86 -10.53 -9.17 3.59
C LEU A 86 -10.32 -8.49 4.96
N CYS A 87 -9.78 -7.28 4.98
CA CYS A 87 -9.57 -6.51 6.21
C CYS A 87 -10.90 -6.22 6.93
N LEU A 88 -11.95 -5.82 6.20
CA LEU A 88 -13.29 -5.58 6.74
C LEU A 88 -13.98 -6.84 7.26
N SER A 89 -13.53 -8.00 6.80
CA SER A 89 -14.01 -9.30 7.28
C SER A 89 -13.35 -9.72 8.60
N CYS A 90 -12.34 -9.00 9.07
CA CYS A 90 -11.62 -9.26 10.32
C CYS A 90 -12.26 -8.50 11.49
N GLN A 91 -12.50 -9.18 12.61
CA GLN A 91 -13.21 -8.59 13.76
C GLN A 91 -12.35 -7.58 14.53
N ASP A 92 -11.06 -7.89 14.75
CA ASP A 92 -10.18 -7.14 15.65
C ASP A 92 -8.95 -6.56 14.92
N LEU A 93 -9.11 -6.13 13.66
CA LEU A 93 -7.99 -5.66 12.85
C LEU A 93 -7.32 -4.41 13.44
N ARG A 94 -6.03 -4.50 13.78
CA ARG A 94 -5.20 -3.43 14.35
C ARG A 94 -4.12 -2.95 13.38
N VAL A 95 -3.58 -3.81 12.52
CA VAL A 95 -2.40 -3.49 11.70
C VAL A 95 -2.59 -3.96 10.26
N VAL A 96 -2.35 -3.06 9.31
CA VAL A 96 -2.28 -3.39 7.88
C VAL A 96 -0.95 -2.93 7.31
N LYS A 97 -0.23 -3.84 6.66
CA LYS A 97 1.06 -3.56 6.04
C LYS A 97 1.01 -3.81 4.55
N LEU A 98 1.28 -2.75 3.80
CA LEU A 98 1.31 -2.69 2.33
C LEU A 98 2.59 -2.00 1.85
N SER A 99 3.62 -1.90 2.69
CA SER A 99 4.87 -1.25 2.35
C SER A 99 5.66 -2.02 1.30
N ARG A 100 6.52 -1.34 0.54
CA ARG A 100 7.37 -1.95 -0.51
C ARG A 100 6.53 -2.69 -1.54
N ASN A 101 5.58 -1.97 -2.14
CA ASN A 101 4.71 -2.41 -3.22
C ASN A 101 4.68 -1.31 -4.31
N GLU A 102 3.74 -1.41 -5.24
CA GLU A 102 3.60 -0.50 -6.38
C GLU A 102 2.29 0.30 -6.32
N LEU A 103 1.75 0.55 -5.13
CA LEU A 103 0.50 1.28 -4.95
C LEU A 103 0.62 2.72 -5.46
N CYS A 104 -0.34 3.14 -6.27
CA CYS A 104 -0.48 4.52 -6.74
C CYS A 104 -1.78 5.15 -6.21
N ASP A 105 -2.04 6.42 -6.56
CA ASP A 105 -3.17 7.20 -6.02
C ASP A 105 -4.54 6.56 -6.28
N ARG A 106 -4.65 5.67 -7.27
CA ARG A 106 -5.87 4.89 -7.50
C ARG A 106 -6.25 3.99 -6.32
N ALA A 107 -5.29 3.60 -5.48
CA ALA A 107 -5.54 2.84 -4.25
C ALA A 107 -6.20 3.68 -3.14
N ALA A 108 -6.08 5.01 -3.19
CA ALA A 108 -6.47 5.90 -2.11
C ALA A 108 -7.96 5.82 -1.72
N PRO A 109 -8.94 5.74 -2.65
CA PRO A 109 -10.35 5.62 -2.28
C PRO A 109 -10.67 4.32 -1.52
N MET A 110 -10.02 3.20 -1.90
CA MET A 110 -10.21 1.91 -1.21
C MET A 110 -9.62 1.96 0.20
N LEU A 111 -8.43 2.54 0.36
CA LEU A 111 -7.81 2.73 1.68
C LEU A 111 -8.60 3.72 2.55
N ALA A 112 -9.15 4.78 1.96
CA ALA A 112 -10.05 5.70 2.65
C ALA A 112 -11.31 4.99 3.15
N HIS A 113 -11.88 4.08 2.34
CA HIS A 113 -13.01 3.25 2.76
C HIS A 113 -12.65 2.36 3.96
N LEU A 114 -11.49 1.68 3.91
CA LEU A 114 -10.98 0.88 5.03
C LEU A 114 -10.88 1.72 6.32
N LEU A 115 -10.26 2.90 6.24
CA LEU A 115 -10.10 3.81 7.37
C LEU A 115 -11.44 4.29 7.95
N GLY A 116 -12.43 4.50 7.07
CA GLY A 116 -13.78 4.88 7.46
C GLY A 116 -14.51 3.80 8.27
N GLN A 117 -14.27 2.53 7.96
CA GLN A 117 -14.96 1.38 8.59
C GLN A 117 -14.19 0.79 9.77
N CYS A 118 -12.86 0.62 9.68
CA CYS A 118 -12.02 0.03 10.72
C CYS A 118 -11.59 1.09 11.75
N LYS A 119 -12.48 1.40 12.70
CA LYS A 119 -12.23 2.38 13.77
C LYS A 119 -11.13 1.96 14.75
N ASP A 120 -10.96 0.66 14.90
CA ASP A 120 -9.98 0.03 15.78
C ASP A 120 -8.56 -0.07 15.21
N LEU A 121 -8.38 0.29 13.93
CA LEU A 121 -7.07 0.22 13.28
C LEU A 121 -6.06 1.11 14.01
N GLU A 122 -4.87 0.61 14.30
CA GLU A 122 -3.82 1.34 15.00
C GLU A 122 -2.68 1.73 14.06
N GLN A 123 -2.42 0.92 13.02
CA GLN A 123 -1.31 1.14 12.10
C GLN A 123 -1.66 0.80 10.64
N LEU A 124 -1.21 1.67 9.73
CA LEU A 124 -1.26 1.47 8.28
C LEU A 124 0.12 1.78 7.68
N HIS A 125 0.77 0.78 7.09
CA HIS A 125 2.11 0.94 6.52
C HIS A 125 2.04 0.97 4.99
N LEU A 126 2.37 2.12 4.40
CA LEU A 126 2.33 2.41 2.97
C LEU A 126 3.67 2.96 2.45
N SER A 127 4.75 2.82 3.23
CA SER A 127 6.06 3.28 2.83
C SER A 127 6.60 2.52 1.62
N HIS A 128 7.50 3.13 0.84
CA HIS A 128 8.04 2.54 -0.39
C HIS A 128 6.94 2.09 -1.37
N ASN A 129 6.08 3.03 -1.75
CA ASN A 129 5.06 2.86 -2.79
C ASN A 129 5.18 3.99 -3.83
N ARG A 130 4.17 4.16 -4.69
CA ARG A 130 4.13 5.15 -5.76
C ARG A 130 3.04 6.22 -5.56
N LEU A 131 2.67 6.51 -4.30
CA LEU A 131 1.67 7.53 -3.99
C LEU A 131 2.23 8.94 -4.25
N THR A 132 1.40 9.85 -4.73
CA THR A 132 1.77 11.26 -4.93
C THR A 132 1.12 12.16 -3.87
N ASP A 133 1.25 13.48 -4.02
CA ASP A 133 0.58 14.47 -3.18
C ASP A 133 -0.93 14.17 -3.05
N ASP A 134 -1.59 13.78 -4.14
CA ASP A 134 -3.05 13.60 -4.19
C ASP A 134 -3.51 12.35 -3.43
N GLY A 135 -2.86 11.21 -3.68
CA GLY A 135 -3.20 9.95 -3.00
C GLY A 135 -2.94 10.01 -1.51
N VAL A 136 -1.80 10.59 -1.10
CA VAL A 136 -1.49 10.79 0.31
C VAL A 136 -2.48 11.74 0.97
N ALA A 137 -2.80 12.88 0.33
CA ALA A 137 -3.78 13.81 0.87
C ALA A 137 -5.15 13.15 1.07
N ALA A 138 -5.61 12.35 0.11
CA ALA A 138 -6.86 11.62 0.24
C ALA A 138 -6.85 10.64 1.44
N ILE A 139 -5.79 9.85 1.59
CA ILE A 139 -5.67 8.86 2.67
C ILE A 139 -5.57 9.54 4.04
N VAL A 140 -4.72 10.55 4.19
CA VAL A 140 -4.53 11.24 5.48
C VAL A 140 -5.80 11.98 5.90
N ARG A 141 -6.49 12.64 4.96
CA ARG A 141 -7.76 13.32 5.25
C ARG A 141 -8.84 12.32 5.68
N ALA A 142 -8.94 11.17 5.01
CA ALA A 142 -9.86 10.11 5.41
C ALA A 142 -9.53 9.54 6.80
N ALA A 143 -8.24 9.37 7.12
CA ALA A 143 -7.79 8.99 8.45
C ALA A 143 -8.20 10.02 9.52
N GLN A 144 -7.98 11.32 9.26
CA GLN A 144 -8.38 12.40 10.16
C GLN A 144 -9.90 12.43 10.38
N ASP A 145 -10.69 12.30 9.31
CA ASP A 145 -12.15 12.29 9.40
C ASP A 145 -12.64 11.08 10.20
N ALA A 146 -12.10 9.89 9.91
CA ALA A 146 -12.44 8.67 10.64
C ALA A 146 -12.09 8.74 12.13
N ARG A 147 -11.00 9.43 12.49
CA ARG A 147 -10.58 9.62 13.89
C ARG A 147 -11.35 10.74 14.58
N THR A 148 -11.73 11.79 13.85
CA THR A 148 -12.55 12.89 14.39
C THR A 148 -13.88 12.35 14.92
N THR A 149 -14.51 11.39 14.22
CA THR A 149 -15.76 10.75 14.69
C THR A 149 -15.62 9.96 16.00
N LEU A 150 -14.40 9.68 16.44
CA LEU A 150 -14.10 8.93 17.67
C LEU A 150 -13.71 9.84 18.84
N VAL A 151 -13.54 11.14 18.61
CA VAL A 151 -13.15 12.09 19.65
C VAL A 151 -14.20 12.14 20.77
N ASP A 152 -15.48 12.08 20.41
CA ASP A 152 -16.61 12.15 21.34
C ASP A 152 -16.82 10.85 22.13
N THR A 153 -16.30 9.72 21.64
CA THR A 153 -16.38 8.44 22.36
C THR A 153 -15.29 8.29 23.44
N GLY A 154 -14.42 9.29 23.60
CA GLY A 154 -13.27 9.25 24.50
C GLY A 154 -12.08 8.43 23.98
N MET A 155 -12.20 7.82 22.79
CA MET A 155 -11.17 6.99 22.19
C MET A 155 -10.20 7.83 21.34
N ARG A 156 -9.14 8.36 21.97
CA ARG A 156 -8.17 9.27 21.35
C ARG A 156 -6.82 8.63 20.99
N LEU A 157 -6.84 7.42 20.44
CA LEU A 157 -5.59 6.78 20.01
C LEU A 157 -5.19 7.30 18.61
N PRO A 158 -3.97 7.87 18.46
CA PRO A 158 -3.50 8.33 17.16
C PRO A 158 -3.35 7.13 16.21
N LEU A 159 -3.85 7.26 14.99
CA LEU A 159 -3.59 6.28 13.93
C LEU A 159 -2.17 6.50 13.39
N TRP A 160 -1.34 5.47 13.36
CA TRP A 160 0.00 5.54 12.78
C TRP A 160 -0.03 5.20 11.30
N VAL A 161 0.31 6.16 10.43
CA VAL A 161 0.37 5.95 8.98
C VAL A 161 1.78 6.22 8.48
N ARG A 162 2.49 5.16 8.08
CA ARG A 162 3.84 5.26 7.50
C ARG A 162 3.72 5.46 6.00
N MET A 163 4.25 6.54 5.46
CA MET A 163 4.15 6.88 4.04
C MET A 163 5.46 7.44 3.46
N GLU A 164 6.59 7.22 4.15
CA GLU A 164 7.90 7.61 3.64
C GLU A 164 8.27 6.83 2.36
N PHE A 165 9.16 7.40 1.55
CA PHE A 165 9.57 6.86 0.26
C PHE A 165 8.41 6.62 -0.70
N ASN A 166 7.49 7.57 -0.83
CA ASN A 166 6.56 7.69 -1.94
C ASN A 166 7.02 8.82 -2.89
N PHE A 167 6.20 9.26 -3.85
CA PHE A 167 6.51 10.35 -4.79
C PHE A 167 5.80 11.67 -4.42
N VAL A 168 5.78 12.00 -3.13
CA VAL A 168 5.22 13.25 -2.63
C VAL A 168 6.19 14.40 -2.94
N ARG A 169 5.74 15.36 -3.74
CA ARG A 169 6.52 16.51 -4.22
C ARG A 169 6.60 17.64 -3.19
N ARG A 170 5.56 17.79 -2.36
CA ARG A 170 5.45 18.89 -1.38
C ARG A 170 5.21 18.40 0.04
N PRO A 171 6.09 17.56 0.61
CA PRO A 171 5.85 16.95 1.92
C PRO A 171 5.67 17.98 3.05
N ALA A 172 6.47 19.05 3.07
CA ALA A 172 6.37 20.09 4.09
C ALA A 172 5.04 20.85 4.05
N ALA A 173 4.56 21.20 2.84
CA ALA A 173 3.28 21.90 2.68
C ALA A 173 2.11 21.01 3.09
N LEU A 174 2.12 19.74 2.69
CA LEU A 174 1.09 18.78 3.08
C LEU A 174 1.07 18.54 4.59
N LEU A 175 2.24 18.42 5.24
CA LEU A 175 2.30 18.31 6.70
C LEU A 175 1.67 19.52 7.39
N GLN A 176 1.97 20.74 6.94
CA GLN A 176 1.34 21.94 7.46
C GLN A 176 -0.18 21.90 7.28
N GLU A 177 -0.67 21.53 6.09
CA GLU A 177 -2.10 21.38 5.82
C GLU A 177 -2.75 20.34 6.76
N PHE A 178 -2.10 19.19 6.95
CA PHE A 178 -2.61 18.12 7.80
C PHE A 178 -2.59 18.46 9.28
N SER A 179 -1.58 19.20 9.77
CA SER A 179 -1.54 19.61 11.18
C SER A 179 -2.64 20.60 11.54
N LEU A 180 -3.11 21.41 10.58
CA LEU A 180 -4.15 22.44 10.78
C LEU A 180 -5.59 21.91 10.66
N ARG A 181 -5.77 20.71 10.12
CA ARG A 181 -7.05 19.95 10.10
C ARG A 181 -6.97 18.91 11.21
N PRO A 182 -8.05 18.50 11.90
CA PRO A 182 -9.36 19.12 11.93
C PRO A 182 -9.35 20.39 12.76
N ARG A 183 -10.26 21.33 12.45
CA ARG A 183 -10.45 22.55 13.25
C ARG A 183 -11.42 22.32 14.41
N THR A 184 -11.26 21.22 15.14
CA THR A 184 -12.17 20.83 16.22
C THR A 184 -11.47 20.83 17.57
N GLN A 185 -12.22 21.17 18.62
CA GLN A 185 -11.79 21.01 20.00
C GLN A 185 -12.25 19.63 20.49
N GLY A 186 -11.42 18.95 21.26
CA GLY A 186 -11.81 17.71 21.91
C GLY A 186 -12.81 17.97 23.05
N ALA A 187 -13.45 16.91 23.56
CA ALA A 187 -14.34 16.97 24.73
C ALA A 187 -13.75 17.65 26.00
N ASP A 188 -12.42 17.81 26.09
CA ASP A 188 -11.68 18.50 27.15
C ASP A 188 -11.37 19.97 26.80
N GLY A 189 -11.96 20.50 25.73
CA GLY A 189 -11.76 21.87 25.23
C GLY A 189 -10.40 22.10 24.55
N LYS A 190 -9.52 21.08 24.50
CA LYS A 190 -8.18 21.24 23.91
C LYS A 190 -8.23 21.14 22.38
N PRO A 191 -7.47 21.97 21.65
CA PRO A 191 -7.37 21.85 20.20
C PRO A 191 -6.75 20.50 19.82
N VAL A 192 -7.37 19.81 18.88
CA VAL A 192 -6.87 18.53 18.37
C VAL A 192 -6.08 18.83 17.09
N CYS A 193 -4.77 18.58 17.12
CA CYS A 193 -3.97 18.60 15.90
C CYS A 193 -4.40 17.41 15.03
N GLY A 194 -4.46 17.50 13.70
CA GLY A 194 -4.80 16.29 12.93
C GLY A 194 -3.62 15.45 12.52
N ALA A 195 -2.40 16.01 12.50
CA ALA A 195 -1.22 15.23 12.14
C ALA A 195 0.02 15.68 12.90
N CYS A 196 0.78 14.71 13.40
CA CYS A 196 2.09 14.90 14.00
C CYS A 196 3.09 13.93 13.38
N GLU A 197 4.30 14.39 13.05
CA GLU A 197 5.37 13.52 12.53
C GLU A 197 5.97 12.58 13.59
N ALA A 198 5.50 12.64 14.85
CA ALA A 198 5.95 11.79 15.95
C ALA A 198 7.48 11.77 16.15
N LEU A 199 8.16 12.90 15.90
CA LEU A 199 9.62 13.04 16.01
C LEU A 199 10.12 12.93 17.47
N ASP A 200 9.29 13.33 18.44
CA ASP A 200 9.59 13.26 19.87
C ASP A 200 9.19 11.88 20.40
N THR A 201 10.08 10.89 20.27
CA THR A 201 9.78 9.48 20.62
C THR A 201 9.52 9.25 22.11
N GLN A 202 9.80 10.23 22.97
CA GLN A 202 9.49 10.17 24.40
C GLN A 202 8.07 10.65 24.70
N LYS A 203 7.53 11.55 23.87
CA LYS A 203 6.20 12.18 24.06
C LYS A 203 5.20 11.88 22.96
N CYS A 204 5.58 11.08 21.96
CA CYS A 204 4.71 10.57 20.92
C CYS A 204 4.86 9.05 20.84
N GLY A 205 3.80 8.34 21.23
CA GLY A 205 3.77 6.89 21.29
C GLY A 205 2.46 6.30 20.75
N PRO A 206 2.27 4.97 20.85
CA PRO A 206 1.07 4.30 20.32
C PRO A 206 -0.23 4.85 20.90
N ARG A 207 -0.19 5.35 22.14
CA ARG A 207 -1.36 5.81 22.89
C ARG A 207 -1.30 7.27 23.32
N ASN A 208 -0.25 8.00 22.96
CA ASN A 208 -0.10 9.40 23.32
C ASN A 208 0.52 10.20 22.17
N CYS A 209 0.22 11.49 22.15
CA CYS A 209 0.88 12.44 21.28
C CYS A 209 1.06 13.75 22.04
N ARG A 210 2.27 14.32 21.98
CA ARG A 210 2.58 15.66 22.51
C ARG A 210 1.63 16.73 22.00
N LEU A 211 1.18 16.60 20.75
CA LEU A 211 0.28 17.54 20.07
C LEU A 211 -1.18 17.09 20.10
N HIS A 212 -1.50 16.00 20.81
CA HIS A 212 -2.82 15.37 20.79
C HIS A 212 -3.30 15.09 19.35
N ALA A 213 -2.40 14.63 18.48
CA ALA A 213 -2.70 14.46 17.07
C ALA A 213 -3.65 13.29 16.78
N LEU A 214 -4.54 13.43 15.81
CA LEU A 214 -5.37 12.31 15.32
C LEU A 214 -4.56 11.25 14.56
N VAL A 215 -3.55 11.68 13.81
CA VAL A 215 -2.74 10.83 12.95
C VAL A 215 -1.26 11.08 13.22
N HIS A 216 -0.48 10.01 13.32
CA HIS A 216 0.97 10.05 13.30
C HIS A 216 1.50 9.74 11.91
N LEU A 217 2.39 10.60 11.41
CA LEU A 217 3.03 10.50 10.09
C LEU A 217 4.56 10.46 10.23
N PRO A 218 5.13 9.41 10.85
CA PRO A 218 6.57 9.33 11.09
C PRO A 218 7.36 9.37 9.78
N TYR A 219 8.43 10.16 9.77
CA TYR A 219 9.36 10.30 8.63
C TYR A 219 8.72 10.75 7.32
N PHE A 220 7.53 11.35 7.36
CA PHE A 220 6.80 11.75 6.16
C PHE A 220 7.59 12.68 5.23
N SER A 221 8.49 13.49 5.79
CA SER A 221 9.39 14.35 5.01
C SER A 221 10.39 13.58 4.12
N ARG A 222 10.60 12.28 4.33
CA ARG A 222 11.51 11.44 3.54
C ARG A 222 10.78 10.86 2.33
N GLN A 223 10.90 11.48 1.16
CA GLN A 223 10.19 11.10 -0.06
C GLN A 223 11.17 10.80 -1.20
N GLN A 224 10.76 9.95 -2.14
CA GLN A 224 11.54 9.67 -3.34
C GLN A 224 11.49 10.87 -4.29
N GLN A 225 12.58 11.08 -5.03
CA GLN A 225 12.53 12.00 -6.16
C GLN A 225 11.56 11.46 -7.22
N PRO A 226 10.73 12.32 -7.83
CA PRO A 226 9.91 11.90 -8.95
C PRO A 226 10.81 11.35 -10.07
N PRO A 227 10.40 10.29 -10.78
CA PRO A 227 11.16 9.80 -11.92
C PRO A 227 11.35 10.94 -12.94
N PRO A 228 12.54 11.05 -13.56
CA PRO A 228 12.82 12.12 -14.52
C PRO A 228 11.81 12.10 -15.66
N ALA A 229 11.40 13.28 -16.14
CA ALA A 229 10.35 13.46 -17.14
C ALA A 229 10.57 12.66 -18.44
N SER A 230 11.81 12.27 -18.74
CA SER A 230 12.18 11.43 -19.88
C SER A 230 11.64 9.99 -19.81
N ALA A 231 11.15 9.53 -18.65
CA ALA A 231 10.55 8.21 -18.48
C ALA A 231 9.01 8.19 -18.61
N ALA A 232 8.36 9.36 -18.75
CA ALA A 232 6.91 9.47 -18.85
C ALA A 232 6.35 9.21 -20.27
N GLY A 233 7.21 9.01 -21.26
CA GLY A 233 6.84 8.80 -22.65
C GLY A 233 6.98 7.35 -23.11
N SER A 234 6.19 6.41 -22.59
CA SER A 234 5.94 5.14 -23.29
C SER A 234 4.75 4.32 -22.72
N ILE A 235 3.64 4.94 -22.32
CA ILE A 235 2.38 4.21 -22.10
C ILE A 235 1.17 5.07 -22.53
N ALA A 236 1.11 5.41 -23.81
CA ALA A 236 -0.11 5.95 -24.42
C ALA A 236 -0.07 5.74 -25.94
N ASN A 237 -0.47 4.55 -26.40
CA ASN A 237 -1.31 4.34 -27.59
C ASN A 237 -1.47 2.84 -27.86
N GLY A 238 -2.47 2.25 -27.21
CA GLY A 238 -3.11 1.04 -27.69
C GLY A 238 -4.26 1.44 -28.61
N THR A 239 -3.96 1.97 -29.80
CA THR A 239 -4.92 1.97 -30.91
C THR A 239 -4.55 0.83 -31.83
N ALA A 240 -5.49 -0.11 -31.97
CA ALA A 240 -5.43 -1.21 -32.91
C ALA A 240 -5.11 -0.67 -34.32
N GLN A 241 -3.96 -1.06 -34.87
CA GLN A 241 -3.74 -1.03 -36.31
C GLN A 241 -3.12 -2.35 -36.75
N ALA A 242 -3.66 -2.81 -37.86
CA ALA A 242 -3.55 -4.13 -38.44
C ALA A 242 -2.11 -4.56 -38.76
N ALA A 243 -1.93 -5.87 -38.76
CA ALA A 243 -0.72 -6.54 -39.25
C ALA A 243 -0.32 -6.02 -40.64
N PRO A 244 0.97 -5.77 -40.90
CA PRO A 244 1.42 -5.45 -42.25
C PRO A 244 1.29 -6.70 -43.15
N PRO A 245 0.93 -6.53 -44.45
CA PRO A 245 0.81 -7.62 -45.38
C PRO A 245 2.18 -8.24 -45.66
N ARG A 246 2.18 -9.57 -45.83
CA ARG A 246 3.32 -10.35 -46.29
C ARG A 246 3.68 -9.87 -47.70
N SER A 247 4.90 -9.36 -47.86
CA SER A 247 5.44 -9.04 -49.18
C SER A 247 5.94 -10.32 -49.84
N ASP A 248 5.23 -10.75 -50.87
CA ASP A 248 5.63 -11.77 -51.82
C ASP A 248 6.93 -11.36 -52.51
N ALA A 249 7.95 -12.23 -52.43
CA ALA A 249 9.16 -12.14 -53.23
C ALA A 249 8.93 -12.84 -54.58
N PRO A 250 9.39 -12.28 -55.72
CA PRO A 250 9.16 -12.88 -57.02
C PRO A 250 10.12 -14.04 -57.29
N ALA A 251 9.56 -15.09 -57.88
CA ALA A 251 10.29 -16.20 -58.46
C ALA A 251 10.97 -15.79 -59.78
N ALA A 252 12.29 -15.94 -59.84
CA ALA A 252 13.07 -16.12 -61.07
C ALA A 252 13.96 -17.33 -60.80
N GLY A 253 13.81 -18.44 -61.55
CA GLY A 253 14.31 -18.55 -62.91
C GLY A 253 15.64 -19.31 -62.83
N GLY A 254 15.57 -20.63 -63.00
CA GLY A 254 16.65 -21.55 -62.64
C GLY A 254 17.79 -21.66 -63.67
N VAL A 255 18.84 -22.37 -63.28
CA VAL A 255 19.70 -23.14 -64.20
C VAL A 255 20.14 -24.43 -63.51
N ARG A 256 20.00 -25.50 -64.26
CA ARG A 256 20.29 -26.90 -63.97
C ARG A 256 21.73 -27.19 -64.40
N LEU A 257 22.58 -27.71 -63.51
CA LEU A 257 23.78 -28.48 -63.89
C LEU A 257 24.04 -29.60 -62.87
N THR A 258 23.89 -30.83 -63.34
CA THR A 258 24.42 -32.08 -62.78
C THR A 258 25.58 -32.56 -63.67
N PRO A 259 26.20 -33.73 -63.45
CA PRO A 259 26.83 -34.26 -62.23
C PRO A 259 28.29 -34.71 -62.51
N ARG A 260 29.03 -35.09 -61.46
CA ARG A 260 30.17 -36.06 -61.40
C ARG A 260 30.91 -35.77 -60.07
N LYS A 261 31.41 -36.71 -59.27
CA LYS A 261 31.67 -38.15 -59.36
C LYS A 261 31.94 -38.56 -57.90
N ALA A 262 31.38 -39.67 -57.43
CA ALA A 262 31.87 -40.38 -56.27
C ALA A 262 31.99 -41.84 -56.67
N LEU A 263 33.21 -42.35 -56.67
CA LEU A 263 33.54 -43.78 -56.68
C LEU A 263 34.82 -43.93 -55.87
N ALA A 264 34.77 -44.86 -54.92
CA ALA A 264 35.85 -45.60 -54.25
C ALA A 264 37.13 -44.84 -53.86
#